data_AF-A0A2D9ILU6-F1
#
_entry.id   AF-A0A2D9ILU6-F1
#
_cell.length_a   1.000
_cell.length_b   1.000
_cell.length_c   1.000
_cell.angle_alpha   90.00
_cell.angle_beta   90.00
_cell.angle_gamma   90.00
#
_symmetry.space_group_name_H-M   'P 1'
#
loop_
_entity.id
_entity.type
_entity.pdbx_description
1 polymer ?
#
loop_
_entity_poly.entity_id
_entity_poly.type
_entity_poly.pdbx_seq_one_letter_code
_entity_poly.pdbx_strand_id
1 'polypeptide(L)' 'MNFVEVALSTPLRSTFTYKNTENLSLIGKRVIVEFGRRQLIGVVIDENVRVKKDIKVKNIEEVLDYEPVLSPHTISRA' A
#
# COMPACT_ATOMS: atom_id res chain seq x y z
N MET A 1 -8.19 1.95 -12.80
CA MET A 1 -7.95 1.09 -11.62
C MET A 1 -6.76 1.68 -10.90
N ASN A 2 -6.90 2.01 -9.62
CA ASN A 2 -5.82 2.61 -8.85
C ASN A 2 -5.05 1.52 -8.12
N PHE A 3 -3.74 1.49 -8.33
CA PHE A 3 -2.82 0.58 -7.67
C PHE A 3 -1.89 1.41 -6.78
N VAL A 4 -1.46 0.83 -5.68
CA VAL A 4 -0.62 1.50 -4.69
C VAL A 4 0.52 0.60 -4.28
N GLU A 5 1.66 1.19 -3.93
CA GLU A 5 2.79 0.49 -3.32
C GLU A 5 2.65 0.56 -1.79
N VAL A 6 2.70 -0.60 -1.15
CA VAL A 6 2.60 -0.74 0.30
C VAL A 6 3.94 -1.20 0.85
N ALA A 7 4.51 -0.42 1.76
CA ALA A 7 5.64 -0.83 2.58
C ALA A 7 5.14 -1.72 3.72
N LEU A 8 5.73 -2.90 3.86
CA LEU A 8 5.40 -3.88 4.91
C LEU A 8 6.59 -4.08 5.84
N SER A 9 6.31 -4.31 7.13
CA SER A 9 7.34 -4.64 8.13
C SER A 9 7.84 -6.08 7.97
N THR A 10 8.52 -6.34 6.85
CA THR A 10 9.12 -7.63 6.50
C THR A 10 10.63 -7.48 6.32
N PRO A 11 11.42 -8.56 6.35
CA PRO A 11 12.85 -8.51 6.07
C PRO A 11 13.19 -8.06 4.63
N LEU A 12 12.20 -8.01 3.73
CA LEU A 12 12.38 -7.62 2.34
C LEU A 12 12.44 -6.10 2.23
N ARG A 13 13.53 -5.59 1.65
CA ARG A 13 13.71 -4.17 1.35
C ARG A 13 13.00 -3.80 0.04
N SER A 14 11.70 -4.04 -0.01
CA SER A 14 10.86 -3.80 -1.18
C SER A 14 9.44 -3.44 -0.73
N THR A 15 8.71 -2.76 -1.61
CA THR A 15 7.28 -2.57 -1.48
C THR A 15 6.52 -3.56 -2.34
N PHE A 16 5.22 -3.63 -2.09
CA PHE A 16 4.33 -4.57 -2.75
C PHE A 16 3.12 -3.84 -3.31
N THR A 17 2.79 -4.16 -4.55
CA THR A 17 1.63 -3.58 -5.22
C THR A 17 0.32 -4.18 -4.70
N TYR A 18 -0.63 -3.32 -4.35
CA TYR A 18 -2.00 -3.68 -4.02
C TYR A 18 -2.99 -2.83 -4.81
N LYS A 19 -4.22 -3.31 -4.95
CA LYS A 19 -5.31 -2.56 -5.57
C LYS A 19 -6.00 -1.72 -4.51
N ASN A 20 -6.09 -0.41 -4.77
CA ASN A 20 -6.91 0.51 -3.99
C ASN A 20 -8.36 0.39 -4.49
N THR A 21 -9.26 0.04 -3.57
CA THR A 21 -10.71 -0.05 -3.81
C THR A 21 -11.46 1.22 -3.40
N GLU A 22 -10.77 2.14 -2.70
CA GLU A 22 -11.30 3.41 -2.27
C GLU A 22 -11.18 4.47 -3.38
N ASN A 23 -12.12 5.42 -3.41
CA ASN A 23 -12.10 6.55 -4.34
C ASN A 23 -11.34 7.76 -3.78
N LEU A 24 -10.32 7.52 -2.96
CA LEU A 24 -9.52 8.55 -2.31
C LEU A 24 -8.04 8.14 -2.24
N SER A 25 -7.18 9.13 -2.03
CA SER A 25 -5.74 8.91 -1.85
C SER A 25 -5.46 8.26 -0.50
N LEU A 26 -4.66 7.21 -0.53
CA LEU A 26 -4.21 6.44 0.63
C LEU A 26 -2.77 6.74 1.03
N ILE A 27 -2.07 7.61 0.33
CA ILE A 27 -0.67 7.95 0.60
C ILE A 27 -0.47 8.29 2.09
N GLY A 28 0.50 7.61 2.73
CA GLY A 28 0.83 7.80 4.15
C GLY A 28 -0.16 7.23 5.16
N LYS A 29 -1.24 6.57 4.73
CA LYS A 29 -2.20 5.88 5.61
C LYS A 29 -1.77 4.43 5.87
N ARG A 30 -2.13 3.90 7.04
CA ARG A 30 -1.96 2.48 7.32
C ARG A 30 -3.11 1.68 6.72
N VAL A 31 -2.77 0.50 6.22
CA VAL A 31 -3.70 -0.44 5.59
C VAL A 31 -3.47 -1.85 6.11
N ILE A 32 -4.53 -2.66 6.15
CA ILE A 32 -4.42 -4.11 6.32
C ILE A 32 -4.38 -4.75 4.93
N VAL A 33 -3.42 -5.65 4.73
CA VAL A 33 -3.26 -6.42 3.50
C VAL A 33 -2.90 -7.87 3.78
N GLU A 34 -3.30 -8.76 2.89
CA GLU A 34 -2.78 -10.13 2.89
C GLU A 34 -1.34 -10.17 2.34
N PHE A 35 -0.44 -10.82 3.09
CA PHE A 35 0.91 -11.13 2.67
C PHE A 35 1.22 -12.62 2.91
N GLY A 36 1.26 -13.40 1.82
CA GLY A 36 1.30 -14.86 1.90
C GLY A 36 0.02 -15.41 2.54
N ARG A 37 0.16 -16.06 3.70
CA ARG A 37 -0.94 -16.65 4.52
C ARG A 37 -1.30 -15.82 5.76
N ARG A 38 -0.76 -14.61 5.88
CA ARG A 38 -0.94 -13.73 7.05
C ARG A 38 -1.54 -12.41 6.61
N GLN A 39 -2.17 -11.70 7.53
CA GLN A 39 -2.50 -10.28 7.37
C GLN A 39 -1.41 -9.46 8.04
N LEU A 40 -1.01 -8.37 7.39
CA LEU A 40 -0.03 -7.43 7.92
C LEU A 40 -0.58 -6.01 7.82
N ILE A 41 -0.14 -5.17 8.76
CA ILE A 41 -0.30 -3.73 8.64
C ILE A 41 0.85 -3.20 7.79
N GLY A 42 0.52 -2.43 6.78
CA GLY A 42 1.45 -1.70 5.92
C GLY A 42 1.14 -0.21 5.87
N VAL A 43 1.99 0.54 5.19
CA VAL A 43 1.77 1.96 4.88
C VAL A 43 1.84 2.16 3.37
N VAL A 44 0.90 2.87 2.80
CA VAL A 44 0.93 3.23 1.38
C VAL A 44 1.98 4.33 1.15
N ILE A 45 2.92 4.08 0.23
CA ILE A 45 4.05 4.98 -0.05
C ILE A 45 4.04 5.58 -1.46
N ASP A 46 3.28 5.02 -2.38
CA ASP A 46 3.08 5.56 -3.74
C ASP A 46 1.73 5.09 -4.30
N GLU A 47 1.18 5.88 -5.21
CA GLU A 47 -0.07 5.62 -5.95
C GLU A 47 0.14 5.65 -7.47
N ASN A 48 1.33 6.03 -7.95
CA ASN A 48 1.65 6.10 -9.38
C ASN A 48 2.15 4.75 -9.92
N VAL A 49 1.39 3.69 -9.65
CA VAL A 49 1.84 2.32 -9.93
C VAL A 49 1.36 1.83 -11.29
N ARG A 50 2.31 1.44 -12.13
CA ARG A 50 2.03 0.76 -13.42
C ARG A 50 2.18 -0.75 -13.27
N VAL A 51 1.07 -1.46 -13.35
CA VAL A 51 1.05 -2.92 -13.25
C VAL A 51 1.04 -3.55 -14.65
N LYS A 52 1.82 -4.61 -14.85
CA LYS A 52 1.74 -5.43 -16.07
C LYS A 52 0.38 -6.12 -16.15
N LYS A 53 -0.20 -6.21 -17.35
CA LYS A 53 -1.58 -6.70 -17.57
C LYS A 53 -1.86 -8.11 -17.01
N ASP A 54 -0.83 -8.96 -16.89
CA ASP A 54 -1.00 -10.37 -16.52
C ASP A 54 -0.69 -10.68 -15.05
N ILE A 55 -0.52 -9.66 -14.21
CA ILE A 55 -0.24 -9.85 -12.79
C ILE A 55 -1.56 -9.80 -12.00
N LYS A 56 -1.83 -10.87 -11.24
CA LYS A 56 -2.92 -10.88 -10.26
C LYS A 56 -2.50 -10.09 -9.02
N VAL A 57 -3.13 -8.94 -8.82
CA VAL A 57 -2.91 -8.06 -7.66
C VAL A 57 -4.02 -8.28 -6.64
N LYS A 58 -3.65 -8.33 -5.35
CA LYS A 58 -4.61 -8.42 -4.24
C LYS A 58 -5.19 -7.04 -3.91
N ASN A 59 -6.39 -7.00 -3.35
CA ASN A 59 -6.98 -5.75 -2.84
C ASN A 59 -6.36 -5.37 -1.50
N ILE A 60 -6.44 -4.09 -1.16
CA ILE A 60 -6.39 -3.65 0.24
C ILE A 60 -7.62 -4.20 0.96
N GLU A 61 -7.44 -4.72 2.17
CA GLU A 61 -8.55 -5.27 2.96
C GLU A 61 -9.24 -4.19 3.79
N GLU A 62 -8.46 -3.31 4.40
CA GLU A 62 -8.97 -2.23 5.26
C GLU A 62 -8.01 -1.03 5.28
N VAL A 63 -8.57 0.18 5.38
CA VAL A 63 -7.83 1.43 5.61
C VAL A 63 -8.02 1.84 7.07
N LEU A 64 -6.93 1.94 7.82
CA LEU A 64 -6.97 2.13 9.28
C LEU A 64 -7.00 3.59 9.73
N ASP A 65 -6.68 4.53 8.84
CA ASP A 65 -6.55 5.95 9.18
C ASP A 65 -7.40 6.84 8.28
N TYR A 66 -8.09 7.81 8.87
CA TYR A 66 -8.83 8.81 8.11
C TYR A 66 -7.90 9.85 7.46
N GLU A 67 -6.86 10.27 8.19
CA GLU A 67 -5.79 11.16 7.71
C GLU A 67 -4.46 10.40 7.58
N PRO A 68 -3.53 10.82 6.69
CA PRO A 68 -2.19 10.24 6.62
C PRO A 68 -1.45 10.34 7.96
N VAL A 69 -0.91 9.21 8.44
CA VAL A 69 -0.06 9.20 9.64
C VAL A 69 1.38 9.56 9.31
N LEU A 70 1.78 9.43 8.03
CA LEU A 70 3.08 9.88 7.53
C LEU A 70 2.92 11.02 6.53
N SER A 71 3.78 12.03 6.68
CA SER A 71 3.89 13.11 5.71
C SER A 71 4.58 12.64 4.42
N PRO A 72 4.30 13.24 3.25
CA PRO A 72 5.01 12.93 2.01
C PRO A 72 6.53 13.08 2.12
N HIS A 73 7.02 14.03 2.92
CA HIS A 73 8.46 14.23 3.16
C HIS A 73 9.09 13.06 3.95
N THR A 74 8.33 12.40 4.82
CA THR A 74 8.81 11.20 5.53
C THR A 74 8.89 10.01 4.57
N ILE A 75 7.89 9.87 3.70
CA ILE A 75 7.80 8.77 2.74
C ILE A 75 8.93 8.81 1.71
N SER A 76 9.31 9.99 1.21
CA SER A 76 10.39 10.13 0.22
C SER A 76 11.79 9.74 0.73
N ARG A 77 11.91 9.44 2.02
CA ARG A 77 13.16 9.06 2.70
C ARG A 77 13.19 7.59 3.16
N ALA A 78 12.08 6.87 3.00
CA ALA A 78 11.96 5.44 3.33
C ALA A 78 12.56 4.57 2.22
#